data_AF-X6ERR2-F1
#
_entry.id   AF-X6ERR2-F1
#
_cell.length_a   1.000
_cell.length_b   1.000
_cell.length_c   1.000
_cell.angle_alpha   90.00
_cell.angle_beta   90.00
_cell.angle_gamma   90.00
#
_symmetry.space_group_name_H-M   'P 1'
#
loop_
_entity.id
_entity.type
_entity.pdbx_description
1 polymer ?
#
loop_
_entity_poly.entity_id
_entity_poly.type
_entity_poly.pdbx_seq_one_letter_code
_entity_poly.pdbx_strand_id
1 'polypeptide(L)' 'MGQFAADWLDGKSIPQAMDILPIALTSANLEQYDADLLDPASVYADPARRNDYLKMYGNTCYDSRNEYVNFPWSSELK' A
#
# COMPACT_ATOMS: atom_id res chain seq x y z
N MET A 1 1.26 9.10 1.66
CA MET A 1 -0.14 9.03 2.17
C MET A 1 -0.88 10.36 2.07
N GLY A 2 -0.31 11.49 2.52
CA GLY A 2 -0.95 12.82 2.37
C GLY A 2 -1.28 13.18 0.90
N GLN A 3 -0.49 12.71 -0.05
CA GLN A 3 -0.76 12.87 -1.48
C GLN A 3 -2.13 12.30 -1.90
N PHE A 4 -2.54 11.13 -1.40
CA PHE A 4 -3.86 10.57 -1.73
C PHE A 4 -5.00 11.41 -1.14
N ALA A 5 -4.81 12.03 0.02
CA ALA A 5 -5.80 12.96 0.56
C ALA A 5 -5.94 14.22 -0.32
N ALA A 6 -4.83 14.77 -0.79
CA ALA A 6 -4.84 15.90 -1.72
C ALA A 6 -5.49 15.51 -3.06
N ASP A 7 -5.09 14.37 -3.63
CA ASP A 7 -5.65 13.85 -4.88
C ASP A 7 -7.15 13.57 -4.78
N TRP A 8 -7.62 13.09 -3.63
CA TRP A 8 -9.05 12.94 -3.35
C TRP A 8 -9.80 14.27 -3.37
N LEU A 9 -9.24 15.31 -2.74
CA LEU A 9 -9.84 16.66 -2.74
C LEU A 9 -9.86 17.27 -4.15
N ASP A 10 -8.88 16.93 -4.99
CA ASP A 10 -8.84 17.29 -6.41
C ASP A 10 -9.80 16.46 -7.29
N GLY A 11 -10.51 15.49 -6.71
CA GLY A 11 -11.43 14.60 -7.44
C GLY A 11 -10.74 13.49 -8.24
N LYS A 12 -9.44 13.26 -8.03
CA LYS A 12 -8.69 12.20 -8.71
C LYS A 12 -9.04 10.82 -8.13
N SER A 13 -8.73 9.80 -8.91
CA SER A 13 -8.83 8.42 -8.45
C SER A 13 -7.69 8.10 -7.48
N ILE A 14 -8.03 7.50 -6.33
CA ILE A 14 -7.08 7.06 -5.30
C ILE A 14 -7.29 5.58 -4.97
N PRO A 15 -6.31 4.89 -4.35
CA PRO A 15 -6.53 3.56 -3.81
C PRO A 15 -7.72 3.55 -2.84
N GLN A 16 -8.58 2.53 -2.98
CA GLN A 16 -9.79 2.44 -2.17
C GLN A 16 -9.54 1.82 -0.80
N ALA A 17 -8.63 0.85 -0.74
CA ALA A 17 -8.13 0.29 0.50
C ALA A 17 -6.62 0.09 0.42
N MET A 18 -5.98 0.10 1.59
CA MET A 18 -4.54 -0.06 1.74
C MET A 18 -4.29 -0.99 2.92
N ASP A 19 -3.31 -1.86 2.75
CA ASP A 19 -3.05 -2.96 3.67
C ASP A 19 -1.55 -3.10 3.88
N ILE A 20 -1.17 -3.02 5.15
CA ILE A 20 0.21 -3.08 5.59
C ILE A 20 0.52 -4.57 5.79
N LEU A 21 1.37 -5.09 4.92
CA LEU A 21 1.67 -6.51 4.89
C LEU A 21 2.65 -6.85 6.02
N PRO A 22 2.34 -7.85 6.87
CA PRO A 22 3.31 -8.36 7.82
C PRO A 22 4.43 -9.09 7.08
N ILE A 23 5.67 -8.83 7.47
CA ILE A 23 6.85 -9.53 6.95
C ILE A 23 7.57 -10.20 8.11
N ALA A 24 7.82 -11.50 7.98
CA ALA A 24 8.66 -12.22 8.92
C ALA A 24 10.13 -11.81 8.70
N LEU A 25 10.77 -11.28 9.74
CA LEU A 25 12.20 -10.98 9.71
C LEU A 25 13.00 -12.24 10.06
N THR A 26 13.97 -12.54 9.21
CA THR A 26 14.87 -13.68 9.27
C THR A 26 16.29 -13.19 8.97
N SER A 27 17.30 -14.01 9.26
CA SER A 27 18.68 -13.67 8.88
C SER A 27 18.86 -13.46 7.36
N ALA A 28 17.97 -13.99 6.53
CA ALA A 28 18.05 -13.86 5.07
C ALA A 28 17.56 -12.50 4.55
N ASN A 29 16.74 -11.76 5.29
CA ASN A 29 16.14 -10.50 4.84
C ASN A 29 16.36 -9.30 5.78
N LEU A 30 16.99 -9.51 6.95
CA LEU A 30 17.21 -8.44 7.93
C LEU A 30 18.04 -7.28 7.37
N GLU A 31 19.14 -7.56 6.66
CA GLU A 31 19.98 -6.49 6.09
C GLU A 31 19.23 -5.63 5.07
N GLN A 32 18.38 -6.24 4.24
CA GLN A 32 17.57 -5.51 3.28
C GLN A 32 16.49 -4.67 3.99
N TYR A 33 15.87 -5.22 5.02
CA TYR A 33 14.90 -4.50 5.83
C TYR A 33 15.53 -3.27 6.50
N ASP A 34 16.75 -3.39 7.04
CA ASP A 34 17.48 -2.26 7.62
C ASP A 34 17.82 -1.20 6.57
N ALA A 35 18.21 -1.61 5.35
CA ALA A 35 18.43 -0.67 4.24
C ALA A 35 17.15 0.08 3.85
N ASP A 36 16.01 -0.63 3.83
CA ASP A 36 14.70 -0.07 3.50
C ASP A 36 14.20 0.94 4.54
N LEU A 37 14.54 0.71 5.82
CA LEU A 37 14.25 1.65 6.90
C LEU A 37 15.05 2.96 6.77
N LEU A 38 16.25 2.91 6.19
CA LEU A 38 17.09 4.10 5.99
C LEU A 38 16.62 4.95 4.81
N ASP A 39 15.99 4.35 3.80
CA ASP A 39 15.42 5.05 2.63
C ASP A 39 14.04 4.50 2.23
N PRO A 40 13.00 4.76 3.03
CA PRO A 40 11.65 4.30 2.71
C PRO A 40 11.06 5.02 1.48
N ALA A 41 11.65 6.15 1.07
CA ALA A 41 11.18 6.91 -0.08
C ALA A 41 11.45 6.18 -1.39
N SER A 42 12.64 5.60 -1.57
CA SER A 42 12.94 4.78 -2.76
C SER A 42 12.09 3.51 -2.79
N VAL A 43 11.86 2.87 -1.64
CA VAL A 43 10.95 1.73 -1.51
C VAL A 43 9.53 2.10 -1.94
N TYR A 44 9.01 3.26 -1.50
CA TYR A 44 7.66 3.70 -1.84
C TYR A 44 7.52 4.10 -3.32
N ALA A 45 8.58 4.64 -3.92
CA ALA A 45 8.59 5.08 -5.31
C ALA A 45 8.59 3.91 -6.32
N ASP A 46 9.15 2.75 -5.95
CA ASP A 46 9.13 1.54 -6.77
C ASP A 46 7.91 0.67 -6.42
N PRO A 47 6.93 0.48 -7.33
CA PRO A 47 5.75 -0.32 -7.05
C PRO A 47 6.05 -1.78 -6.68
N ALA A 48 7.11 -2.39 -7.24
CA ALA A 48 7.47 -3.77 -6.93
C ALA A 48 7.96 -3.88 -5.48
N ARG A 49 8.84 -2.96 -5.07
CA ARG A 49 9.37 -2.88 -3.69
C ARG A 49 8.30 -2.49 -2.70
N ARG A 50 7.47 -1.49 -3.03
CA ARG A 50 6.37 -1.06 -2.17
C ARG A 50 5.41 -2.21 -1.87
N ASN A 51 5.14 -3.07 -2.86
CA ASN A 51 4.22 -4.20 -2.71
C ASN A 51 4.72 -5.29 -1.75
N ASP A 52 5.99 -5.26 -1.34
CA ASP A 52 6.48 -6.14 -0.27
C ASP A 52 5.91 -5.72 1.10
N TYR A 53 5.67 -4.42 1.30
CA TYR A 53 5.24 -3.83 2.58
C TYR A 53 3.80 -3.33 2.58
N LEU A 54 3.27 -2.92 1.43
CA LEU A 54 2.02 -2.19 1.31
C LEU A 54 1.29 -2.60 0.03
N LYS A 55 0.09 -3.16 0.20
CA LYS A 55 -0.78 -3.50 -0.91
C LYS A 55 -1.88 -2.46 -1.05
N MET A 56 -2.06 -1.98 -2.28
CA MET A 56 -3.13 -1.06 -2.66
C MET A 56 -4.24 -1.86 -3.35
N TYR A 57 -5.48 -1.69 -2.91
CA TYR A 57 -6.63 -2.37 -3.48
C TYR A 57 -7.59 -1.41 -4.14
N GLY A 58 -7.92 -1.75 -5.40
CA GLY A 58 -8.89 -1.02 -6.19
C GLY A 58 -8.57 0.46 -6.32
N ASN A 59 -9.51 1.17 -6.90
CA ASN A 59 -9.43 2.59 -7.14
C ASN A 59 -10.83 3.19 -6.94
N THR A 60 -10.93 4.31 -6.25
CA THR A 60 -12.19 5.01 -6.04
C THR A 60 -12.03 6.50 -6.33
N CYS A 61 -13.12 7.17 -6.66
CA CYS A 61 -13.22 8.62 -6.81
C CYS A 61 -14.59 9.07 -6.29
N TYR A 62 -14.92 10.35 -6.45
CA TYR A 62 -16.22 10.87 -6.00
C TYR A 62 -17.39 10.06 -6.54
N ASP A 63 -17.38 9.70 -7.83
CA ASP A 63 -18.50 9.02 -8.48
C ASP A 63 -18.67 7.55 -8.03
N SER A 64 -17.56 6.85 -7.79
CA SER A 64 -17.56 5.43 -7.39
C SER A 64 -17.40 5.21 -5.88
N ARG A 65 -17.51 6.26 -5.05
CA ARG A 65 -17.29 6.19 -3.59
C ARG A 65 -18.21 5.21 -2.85
N ASN A 66 -19.33 4.85 -3.47
CA ASN A 66 -20.31 3.91 -2.92
C ASN A 66 -20.10 2.46 -3.39
N GLU A 67 -19.12 2.20 -4.24
CA GLU A 67 -18.79 0.87 -4.77
C GLU A 67 -17.74 0.21 -3.86
N TYR A 68 -18.17 -0.45 -2.79
CA TYR A 68 -17.25 -0.97 -1.77
C TYR A 68 -16.46 -2.20 -2.23
N VAL A 69 -15.14 -2.24 -1.94
CA VAL A 69 -14.37 -3.48 -2.11
C VAL A 69 -14.82 -4.49 -1.06
N ASN A 70 -15.17 -5.68 -1.52
CA ASN A 70 -15.53 -6.80 -0.65
C ASN A 70 -14.44 -7.87 -0.77
N PHE A 71 -13.46 -7.83 0.13
CA PHE A 71 -12.39 -8.83 0.20
C PHE A 71 -12.39 -9.47 1.59
N PRO A 72 -12.01 -10.77 1.71
CA PRO A 72 -11.88 -11.41 3.00
C PRO A 72 -10.87 -10.62 3.83
N TRP A 73 -11.26 -10.24 5.04
CA TRP A 73 -10.58 -9.28 5.91
C TRP A 73 -9.12 -9.64 6.27
N SER A 74 -8.63 -10.82 5.90
CA SER A 74 -7.24 -11.22 6.07
C SER A 74 -6.50 -11.30 4.74
N SER A 75 -5.46 -10.49 4.61
CA SER A 75 -4.47 -10.55 3.53
C SER A 75 -3.54 -11.76 3.61
N GLU A 76 -3.63 -12.55 4.69
CA GLU A 76 -2.90 -13.79 4.87
C GLU A 76 -3.60 -15.02 4.26
N LEU A 77 -4.88 -14.90 3.88
CA LEU A 77 -5.57 -15.94 3.14
C LEU A 77 -5.19 -15.83 1.65
N LYS A 78 -4.15 -16.57 1.27
CA LYS A 78 -3.78 -16.83 -0.13
C LYS A 78 -4.88 -17.59 -0.88
#